data_AF-A0A4Y9IZU4-F1
#
_entry.id   AF-A0A4Y9IZU4-F1
#
_cell.length_a   1.000
_cell.length_b   1.000
_cell.length_c   1.000
_cell.angle_alpha   90.00
_cell.angle_beta   90.00
_cell.angle_gamma   90.00
#
_symmetry.space_group_name_H-M   'P 1'
#
loop_
_entity.id
_entity.type
_entity.pdbx_description
1 polymer ?
#
loop_
_entity_poly.entity_id
_entity_poly.type
_entity_poly.pdbx_seq_one_letter_code
_entity_poly.pdbx_strand_id
1 'polypeptide(L)'
;MANIDQKLTAAIQEWLNTPQESRDMAAGAEMLLKLNRNMAMYNSAMRRPEKYGDKVAYELRKYLNIRLRGMAVSDVVDLERRVMPRVAETLAEPAPDTVLPVDAEHPEAKVARGRRADHDSLPAEIQALYTDNLDRRRRVDLLFNEIKAMSHMQPCDRFEKLHMLDETESEYRKAWAAYDSYVAGEPVPVPDAEVKKRLSAARKTISKYRSVYEKSAGDRREAAVAKVRDAAMTVLQLGGDFSDETRFALKEMGVSL
;
A
#
# COMPACT_ATOMS: atom_id res chain seq x y z
N MET A 1 -9.40 12.00 -10.97
CA MET A 1 -8.27 11.09 -11.21
C MET A 1 -7.73 11.37 -12.59
N ALA A 2 -6.44 11.67 -12.72
CA ALA A 2 -5.82 11.90 -14.01
C ALA A 2 -5.94 10.66 -14.91
N ASN A 3 -6.26 10.84 -16.19
CA ASN A 3 -6.24 9.75 -17.16
C ASN A 3 -4.77 9.41 -17.47
N ILE A 4 -4.21 8.42 -16.77
CA ILE A 4 -2.82 8.00 -16.94
C ILE A 4 -2.69 7.15 -18.21
N ASP A 5 -1.86 7.61 -19.15
CA ASP A 5 -1.48 6.84 -20.33
C ASP A 5 -0.75 5.53 -19.92
N GLN A 6 -1.47 4.42 -19.99
CA GLN A 6 -0.97 3.10 -19.62
C GLN A 6 0.11 2.59 -20.57
N LYS A 7 0.07 2.99 -21.85
CA LYS A 7 1.09 2.59 -22.84
C LYS A 7 2.43 3.25 -22.49
N LEU A 8 2.40 4.54 -22.15
CA LEU A 8 3.61 5.22 -21.69
C LEU A 8 4.15 4.63 -20.38
N THR A 9 3.28 4.27 -19.43
CA THR A 9 3.70 3.63 -18.18
C THR A 9 4.39 2.29 -18.44
N ALA A 10 3.83 1.45 -19.31
CA ALA A 10 4.45 0.18 -19.70
C ALA A 10 5.80 0.38 -20.40
N ALA A 11 5.91 1.35 -21.31
CA ALA A 11 7.15 1.65 -22.02
C ALA A 11 8.28 2.10 -21.06
N ILE A 12 7.95 2.92 -20.06
CA ILE A 12 8.91 3.36 -19.03
C ILE A 12 9.38 2.14 -18.22
N GLN A 13 8.46 1.27 -17.83
CA GLN A 13 8.78 0.09 -17.04
C GLN A 13 9.67 -0.89 -17.80
N GLU A 14 9.35 -1.16 -19.07
CA GLU A 14 10.16 -1.99 -19.96
C GLU A 14 11.57 -1.41 -20.10
N TRP A 15 11.69 -0.11 -20.39
CA TRP A 15 12.97 0.56 -20.52
C TRP A 15 13.84 0.51 -19.25
N LEU A 16 13.22 0.64 -18.07
CA LEU A 16 13.93 0.53 -16.79
C LEU A 16 14.36 -0.91 -16.49
N ASN A 17 13.63 -1.91 -16.97
CA ASN A 17 13.96 -3.32 -16.85
C ASN A 17 15.04 -3.77 -17.84
N THR A 18 15.22 -3.06 -18.96
CA THR A 18 16.31 -3.29 -19.89
C THR A 18 17.67 -3.04 -19.21
N PRO A 19 18.67 -3.92 -19.38
CA PRO A 19 20.03 -3.71 -18.88
C PRO A 19 20.61 -2.37 -19.34
N GLN A 20 21.35 -1.69 -18.47
CA GLN A 20 21.81 -0.32 -18.71
C GLN A 20 22.55 -0.13 -20.04
N GLU A 21 23.41 -1.09 -20.40
CA GLU A 21 24.19 -1.05 -21.64
C GLU A 21 23.36 -1.26 -22.91
N SER A 22 22.14 -1.80 -22.76
CA SER A 22 21.22 -2.07 -23.87
C SER A 22 20.05 -1.07 -23.94
N ARG A 23 20.06 -0.02 -23.11
CA ARG A 23 18.98 0.97 -23.10
C ARG A 23 19.09 1.95 -24.28
N ASP A 24 17.98 2.13 -24.98
CA ASP A 24 17.85 3.21 -25.96
C ASP A 24 17.70 4.56 -25.25
N MET A 25 18.79 5.33 -25.22
CA MET A 25 18.82 6.64 -24.56
C MET A 25 17.90 7.68 -25.21
N ALA A 26 17.64 7.59 -26.51
CA ALA A 26 16.71 8.47 -27.21
C ALA A 26 15.28 8.23 -26.72
N ALA A 27 14.85 6.97 -26.68
CA ALA A 27 13.55 6.58 -26.14
C ALA A 27 13.38 6.99 -24.67
N GLY A 28 14.41 6.76 -23.85
CA GLY A 28 14.47 7.17 -22.44
C GLY A 28 14.21 8.66 -22.25
N ALA A 29 14.95 9.50 -22.97
CA ALA A 29 14.83 10.94 -22.89
C ALA A 29 13.48 11.46 -23.44
N GLU A 30 12.96 10.86 -24.51
CA GLU A 30 11.66 11.24 -25.07
C GLU A 30 10.51 10.93 -24.09
N MET A 31 10.55 9.77 -23.43
CA MET A 31 9.58 9.44 -22.37
C MET A 31 9.65 10.45 -21.23
N LEU A 32 10.86 10.82 -20.78
CA LEU A 32 11.02 11.82 -19.73
C LEU A 32 10.50 13.21 -20.17
N LEU A 33 10.76 13.59 -21.42
CA LEU A 33 10.27 14.85 -22.00
C LEU A 33 8.74 14.89 -22.03
N LYS A 34 8.06 13.78 -22.36
CA LYS A 34 6.60 13.68 -22.31
C LYS A 34 6.05 13.91 -20.89
N LEU A 35 6.80 13.51 -19.86
CA LEU A 35 6.39 13.61 -18.46
C LEU A 35 6.59 15.02 -17.86
N ASN A 36 7.73 15.65 -18.12
CA ASN A 36 8.12 16.89 -17.42
C ASN A 36 8.37 18.09 -18.34
N ARG A 37 8.28 17.91 -19.68
CA ARG A 37 8.53 18.94 -20.70
C ARG A 37 9.91 19.62 -20.61
N ASN A 38 10.88 18.98 -19.93
CA ASN A 38 12.21 19.53 -19.73
C ASN A 38 13.11 19.32 -20.96
N MET A 39 13.05 20.29 -21.89
CA MET A 39 13.87 20.31 -23.10
C MET A 39 15.38 20.36 -22.83
N ALA A 40 15.81 21.00 -21.72
CA ALA A 40 17.23 21.08 -21.40
C ALA A 40 17.80 19.71 -21.02
N MET A 41 17.07 18.93 -20.22
CA MET A 41 17.42 17.56 -19.89
C MET A 41 17.44 16.67 -21.13
N TYR A 42 16.40 16.77 -21.98
CA TYR A 42 16.34 16.05 -23.24
C TYR A 42 17.57 16.32 -24.12
N ASN A 43 17.86 17.60 -24.39
CA ASN A 43 19.02 18.00 -25.20
C ASN A 43 20.34 17.53 -24.60
N SER A 44 20.47 17.55 -23.27
CA SER A 44 21.68 17.10 -22.58
C SER A 44 21.87 15.59 -22.69
N ALA A 45 20.79 14.82 -22.51
CA ALA A 45 20.78 13.37 -22.67
C ALA A 45 21.10 12.96 -24.12
N MET A 46 20.60 13.69 -25.12
CA MET A 46 20.90 13.40 -26.54
C MET A 46 22.36 13.69 -26.89
N ARG A 47 22.96 14.74 -26.34
CA ARG A 47 24.36 15.09 -26.64
C ARG A 47 25.37 14.22 -25.90
N ARG A 48 25.04 13.72 -24.71
CA ARG A 48 25.96 13.00 -23.82
C ARG A 48 25.25 11.83 -23.13
N PRO A 49 24.80 10.81 -23.89
CA PRO A 49 23.98 9.73 -23.37
C PRO A 49 24.62 8.98 -22.20
N GLU A 50 25.91 8.67 -22.29
CA GLU A 50 26.65 7.95 -21.24
C GLU A 50 26.66 8.68 -19.89
N LYS A 51 26.78 10.01 -19.91
CA LYS A 51 26.81 10.82 -18.67
C LYS A 51 25.43 10.98 -18.03
N TYR A 52 24.36 10.97 -18.83
CA TYR A 52 23.01 11.25 -18.36
C TYR A 52 22.15 9.99 -18.20
N GLY A 53 22.63 8.81 -18.58
CA GLY A 53 21.92 7.53 -18.47
C GLY A 53 21.32 7.30 -17.09
N ASP A 54 22.14 7.39 -16.04
CA ASP A 54 21.70 7.21 -14.65
C ASP A 54 20.68 8.27 -14.23
N LYS A 55 20.85 9.51 -14.68
CA LYS A 55 19.93 10.61 -14.34
C LYS A 55 18.58 10.43 -15.02
N VAL A 56 18.55 10.00 -16.27
CA VAL A 56 17.30 9.69 -17.00
C VAL A 56 16.60 8.52 -16.32
N ALA A 57 17.33 7.45 -15.97
CA ALA A 57 16.77 6.30 -15.26
C ALA A 57 16.20 6.68 -13.89
N TYR A 58 16.93 7.50 -13.12
CA TYR A 58 16.47 8.02 -11.83
C TYR A 58 15.16 8.81 -11.96
N GLU A 59 15.10 9.77 -12.89
CA GLU A 59 13.90 10.58 -13.10
C GLU A 59 12.73 9.73 -13.61
N LEU A 60 12.95 8.83 -14.57
CA LEU A 60 11.91 7.92 -15.06
C LEU A 60 11.35 7.03 -13.95
N ARG A 61 12.20 6.52 -13.04
CA ARG A 61 11.77 5.71 -11.90
C ARG A 61 10.87 6.49 -10.96
N LYS A 62 11.20 7.76 -10.70
CA LYS A 62 10.38 8.68 -9.89
C LYS A 62 8.97 8.83 -10.46
N TYR A 63 8.86 9.11 -11.76
CA TYR A 63 7.56 9.20 -12.42
C TYR A 63 6.84 7.86 -12.50
N LEU A 64 7.56 6.76 -12.76
CA LEU A 64 6.97 5.42 -12.79
C LEU A 64 6.30 5.09 -11.45
N ASN A 65 6.96 5.36 -10.32
CA ASN A 65 6.41 5.10 -8.99
C ASN A 65 5.07 5.82 -8.76
N ILE A 66 4.94 7.07 -9.24
CA ILE A 66 3.69 7.83 -9.15
C ILE A 66 2.61 7.21 -10.06
N ARG A 67 2.97 6.88 -11.30
CA ARG A 67 2.05 6.37 -12.32
C ARG A 67 1.54 4.96 -12.00
N LEU A 68 2.37 4.10 -11.41
CA LEU A 68 1.98 2.76 -10.96
C LEU A 68 0.87 2.80 -9.89
N ARG A 69 0.71 3.94 -9.22
CA ARG A 69 -0.37 4.19 -8.27
C ARG A 69 -1.55 4.96 -8.87
N GLY A 70 -1.60 5.09 -10.20
CA GLY A 70 -2.67 5.78 -10.91
C GLY A 70 -2.68 7.31 -10.69
N MET A 71 -1.56 7.89 -10.26
CA MET A 71 -1.44 9.31 -9.96
C MET A 71 -0.62 10.07 -11.01
N ALA A 72 -0.90 11.36 -11.14
CA ALA A 72 -0.06 12.37 -11.76
C ALA A 72 0.64 13.22 -10.68
N VAL A 73 1.62 14.05 -11.08
CA VAL A 73 2.33 14.93 -10.13
C VAL A 73 1.38 15.92 -9.45
N SER A 74 0.33 16.38 -10.13
CA SER A 74 -0.72 17.21 -9.53
C SER A 74 -1.45 16.48 -8.40
N ASP A 75 -1.76 15.19 -8.59
CA ASP A 75 -2.39 14.37 -7.55
C ASP A 75 -1.45 14.21 -6.33
N VAL A 76 -0.13 14.23 -6.54
CA VAL A 76 0.85 14.23 -5.43
C VAL A 76 0.80 15.53 -4.61
N VAL A 77 0.61 16.67 -5.27
CA VAL A 77 0.44 17.97 -4.57
C VAL A 77 -0.84 17.97 -3.74
N ASP A 78 -1.93 17.47 -4.31
CA ASP A 78 -3.21 17.36 -3.60
C ASP A 78 -3.14 16.34 -2.44
N LEU A 79 -2.44 15.23 -2.66
CA LEU A 79 -2.12 14.25 -1.61
C LEU A 79 -1.38 14.93 -0.46
N GLU A 80 -0.35 15.73 -0.75
CA GLU A 80 0.44 16.40 0.27
C GLU A 80 -0.39 17.40 1.08
N ARG A 81 -1.19 18.23 0.38
CA ARG A 81 -2.10 19.20 1.00
C ARG A 81 -3.11 18.54 1.94
N ARG A 82 -3.53 17.30 1.65
CA ARG A 82 -4.45 16.54 2.50
C ARG A 82 -3.75 15.81 3.64
N VAL A 83 -2.62 15.16 3.37
CA VAL A 83 -1.93 14.29 4.33
C VAL A 83 -1.22 15.11 5.40
N MET A 84 -0.48 16.16 5.03
CA MET A 84 0.36 16.90 5.98
C MET A 84 -0.42 17.50 7.15
N PRO A 85 -1.57 18.19 6.95
CA PRO A 85 -2.35 18.73 8.07
C PRO A 85 -2.96 17.63 8.95
N ARG A 86 -3.49 16.58 8.33
CA ARG A 86 -4.09 15.43 9.05
C ARG A 86 -3.07 14.70 9.92
N VAL A 87 -1.86 14.51 9.41
CA VAL A 87 -0.76 13.94 10.21
C VAL A 87 -0.34 14.90 11.31
N ALA A 88 -0.27 16.21 11.04
CA ALA A 88 0.05 17.20 12.08
C ALA A 88 -0.96 17.16 13.24
N GLU A 89 -2.26 16.98 12.95
CA GLU A 89 -3.31 16.77 13.97
C GLU A 89 -3.05 15.50 14.79
N THR A 90 -2.76 14.38 14.12
CA THR A 90 -2.41 13.11 14.79
C THR A 90 -1.17 13.25 15.69
N LEU A 91 -0.21 14.09 15.30
CA LEU A 91 1.04 14.31 16.03
C LEU A 91 0.94 15.39 17.11
N ALA A 92 -0.13 16.21 17.10
CA ALA A 92 -0.38 17.20 18.14
C ALA A 92 -0.77 16.54 19.47
N GLU A 93 -1.39 15.36 19.40
CA GLU A 93 -1.63 14.53 20.57
C GLU A 93 -0.34 13.84 21.03
N PRO A 94 -0.07 13.83 22.34
CA PRO A 94 1.09 13.11 22.87
C PRO A 94 0.95 11.62 22.54
N ALA A 95 2.04 11.02 22.07
CA ALA A 95 2.04 9.59 21.79
C ALA A 95 1.71 8.81 23.09
N PRO A 96 0.95 7.70 22.98
CA PRO A 96 0.69 6.84 24.13
C PRO A 96 1.99 6.38 24.80
N ASP A 97 1.95 6.24 26.12
CA ASP A 97 3.07 5.90 26.98
C ASP A 97 4.24 6.92 26.98
N THR A 98 4.01 8.11 26.42
CA THR A 98 4.95 9.23 26.57
C THR A 98 4.80 9.83 27.97
N VAL A 99 5.95 9.99 28.64
CA VAL A 99 6.03 10.77 29.87
C VAL A 99 5.87 12.24 29.50
N LEU A 100 4.78 12.86 29.94
CA LEU A 100 4.54 14.27 29.71
C LEU A 100 5.52 15.09 30.57
N PRO A 101 6.10 16.17 30.03
CA PRO A 101 6.97 17.03 30.80
C PRO A 101 6.23 17.60 32.01
N VAL A 102 6.92 17.62 33.15
CA VAL A 102 6.45 18.25 34.39
C VAL A 102 6.50 19.76 34.20
N ASP A 103 5.39 20.44 34.41
CA ASP A 103 5.29 21.90 34.33
C ASP A 103 4.61 22.49 35.58
N ALA A 104 4.49 23.81 35.64
CA ALA A 104 3.92 24.51 36.78
C ALA A 104 2.43 24.18 37.03
N GLU A 105 1.72 23.67 36.02
CA GLU A 105 0.31 23.25 36.10
C GLU A 105 0.20 21.74 36.42
N HIS A 106 1.25 20.97 36.15
CA HIS A 106 1.34 19.52 36.33
C HIS A 106 2.63 19.11 37.07
N PRO A 107 2.65 19.22 38.42
CA PRO A 107 3.85 18.95 39.22
C PRO A 107 4.26 17.47 39.31
N GLU A 108 3.48 16.56 38.73
CA GLU A 108 3.76 15.13 38.67
C GLU A 108 3.87 14.65 37.23
N ALA A 109 4.83 13.76 36.95
CA ALA A 109 5.00 13.15 35.64
C ALA A 109 3.77 12.29 35.28
N LYS A 110 2.92 12.82 34.41
CA LYS A 110 1.76 12.09 33.88
C LYS A 110 2.17 11.30 32.64
N VAL A 111 1.80 10.03 32.57
CA VAL A 111 1.93 9.22 31.37
C VAL A 111 0.64 9.34 30.57
N ALA A 112 0.73 9.69 29.29
CA ALA A 112 -0.42 9.65 28.39
C ALA A 112 -0.82 8.19 28.15
N ARG A 113 -1.64 7.61 29.03
CA ARG A 113 -2.05 6.20 28.94
C ARG A 113 -3.15 6.06 27.90
N GLY A 114 -2.77 5.94 26.63
CA GLY A 114 -3.67 5.50 25.54
C GLY A 114 -4.05 4.02 25.63
N ARG A 115 -3.94 3.39 26.81
CA ARG A 115 -4.15 1.95 27.04
C ARG A 115 -5.49 1.75 27.74
N ARG A 116 -6.31 0.84 27.22
CA ARG A 116 -7.60 0.44 27.83
C ARG A 116 -7.40 -0.17 29.21
N ALA A 117 -8.38 0.00 30.08
CA ALA A 117 -8.36 -0.55 31.44
C ALA A 117 -8.40 -2.09 31.47
N ASP A 118 -9.05 -2.72 30.48
CA ASP A 118 -9.19 -4.16 30.34
C ASP A 118 -8.13 -4.80 29.42
N HIS A 119 -7.11 -4.04 29.01
CA HIS A 119 -6.13 -4.48 28.00
C HIS A 119 -5.52 -5.86 28.31
N ASP A 120 -5.10 -6.10 29.55
CA ASP A 120 -4.45 -7.35 29.95
C ASP A 120 -5.38 -8.57 29.86
N SER A 121 -6.69 -8.35 29.73
CA SER A 121 -7.70 -9.40 29.54
C SER A 121 -8.14 -9.58 28.08
N LEU A 122 -7.65 -8.75 27.16
CA LEU A 122 -7.99 -8.84 25.74
C LEU A 122 -7.24 -10.00 25.05
N PRO A 123 -7.73 -10.51 23.90
CA PRO A 123 -6.97 -11.47 23.10
C PRO A 123 -5.60 -10.91 22.69
N ALA A 124 -4.61 -11.79 22.53
CA ALA A 124 -3.23 -11.42 22.20
C ALA A 124 -3.15 -10.58 20.91
N GLU A 125 -4.01 -10.87 19.93
CA GLU A 125 -4.09 -10.14 18.67
C GLU A 125 -4.56 -8.69 18.86
N ILE A 126 -5.49 -8.45 19.79
CA ILE A 126 -5.97 -7.10 20.13
C ILE A 126 -4.93 -6.35 20.96
N GLN A 127 -4.27 -7.03 21.89
CA GLN A 127 -3.15 -6.45 22.64
C GLN A 127 -2.01 -6.03 21.69
N ALA A 128 -1.71 -6.83 20.67
CA ALA A 128 -0.69 -6.53 19.69
C ALA A 128 -0.98 -5.24 18.89
N LEU A 129 -2.26 -4.93 18.62
CA LEU A 129 -2.64 -3.66 17.96
C LEU A 129 -2.11 -2.45 18.71
N TYR A 130 -2.16 -2.47 20.05
CA TYR A 130 -1.63 -1.41 20.89
C TYR A 130 -0.11 -1.29 20.77
N THR A 131 0.62 -2.40 20.96
CA THR A 131 2.09 -2.39 20.94
C THR A 131 2.64 -2.02 19.57
N ASP A 132 2.08 -2.59 18.51
CA ASP A 132 2.50 -2.31 17.13
C ASP A 132 2.19 -0.85 16.75
N ASN A 133 1.13 -0.26 17.32
CA ASN A 133 0.81 1.14 17.05
C ASN A 133 1.82 2.13 17.63
N LEU A 134 2.55 1.76 18.69
CA LEU A 134 3.63 2.61 19.21
C LEU A 134 4.75 2.75 18.18
N ASP A 135 5.11 1.66 17.50
CA ASP A 135 6.12 1.69 16.44
C ASP A 135 5.62 2.40 15.18
N ARG A 136 4.34 2.22 14.83
CA ARG A 136 3.71 3.00 13.76
C ARG A 136 3.76 4.49 14.06
N ARG A 137 3.46 4.90 15.29
CA ARG A 137 3.50 6.30 15.74
C ARG A 137 4.89 6.91 15.60
N ARG A 138 5.94 6.18 15.95
CA ARG A 138 7.35 6.60 15.75
C ARG A 138 7.68 6.75 14.27
N ARG A 139 7.21 5.82 13.43
CA ARG A 139 7.42 5.88 11.99
C ARG A 139 6.70 7.08 11.34
N VAL A 140 5.49 7.40 11.81
CA VAL A 140 4.75 8.61 11.39
C VAL A 140 5.56 9.87 11.71
N ASP A 141 6.12 9.99 12.92
CA ASP A 141 6.98 11.13 13.30
C ASP A 141 8.19 11.29 12.37
N LEU A 142 8.91 10.20 12.14
CA LEU A 142 10.12 10.22 11.31
C LEU A 142 9.80 10.66 9.88
N LEU A 143 8.79 10.02 9.26
CA LEU A 143 8.38 10.36 7.89
C LEU A 143 7.88 11.81 7.79
N PHE A 144 7.09 12.27 8.77
CA PHE A 144 6.58 13.63 8.77
C PHE A 144 7.72 14.67 8.84
N ASN A 145 8.70 14.45 9.71
CA ASN A 145 9.87 15.33 9.84
C ASN A 145 10.79 15.26 8.62
N GLU A 146 10.99 14.08 8.02
CA GLU A 146 11.72 13.94 6.75
C GLU A 146 11.07 14.74 5.62
N ILE A 147 9.74 14.63 5.47
CA ILE A 147 9.01 15.37 4.44
C ILE A 147 9.10 16.89 4.67
N LYS A 148 9.05 17.35 5.93
CA LYS A 148 9.30 18.77 6.28
C LYS A 148 10.70 19.22 5.90
N ALA A 149 11.72 18.40 6.13
CA ALA A 149 13.10 18.70 5.73
C ALA A 149 13.27 18.77 4.21
N MET A 150 12.41 18.07 3.45
CA MET A 150 12.36 18.09 1.99
C MET A 150 11.49 19.24 1.42
N SER A 151 11.19 20.28 2.22
CA SER A 151 10.35 21.44 1.82
C SER A 151 10.76 22.09 0.49
N HIS A 152 12.06 22.07 0.19
CA HIS A 152 12.68 22.66 -1.00
C HIS A 152 12.69 21.74 -2.24
N MET A 153 12.33 20.46 -2.08
CA MET A 153 12.32 19.48 -3.18
C MET A 153 10.98 19.48 -3.93
N GLN A 154 10.98 18.98 -5.17
CA GLN A 154 9.76 18.89 -5.97
C GLN A 154 8.80 17.83 -5.40
N PRO A 155 7.48 17.96 -5.62
CA PRO A 155 6.48 17.00 -5.12
C PRO A 155 6.78 15.55 -5.52
N CYS A 156 7.26 15.34 -6.76
CA CYS A 156 7.61 14.02 -7.24
C CYS A 156 8.80 13.37 -6.50
N ASP A 157 9.74 14.17 -5.99
CA ASP A 157 10.86 13.68 -5.16
C ASP A 157 10.41 13.27 -3.76
N ARG A 158 9.32 13.87 -3.27
CA ARG A 158 8.76 13.64 -1.93
C ARG A 158 7.73 12.51 -1.91
N PHE A 159 7.20 12.15 -3.08
CA PHE A 159 6.07 11.25 -3.25
C PHE A 159 6.20 9.92 -2.49
N GLU A 160 7.35 9.26 -2.59
CA GLU A 160 7.53 7.93 -1.98
C GLU A 160 7.35 7.99 -0.47
N LYS A 161 7.98 8.96 0.18
CA LYS A 161 7.84 9.19 1.63
C LYS A 161 6.45 9.66 2.00
N LEU A 162 5.88 10.58 1.21
CA LEU A 162 4.52 11.07 1.43
C LEU A 162 3.48 9.95 1.40
N HIS A 163 3.63 9.01 0.47
CA HIS A 163 2.74 7.86 0.41
C HIS A 163 2.96 6.90 1.56
N MET A 164 4.22 6.62 1.93
CA MET A 164 4.49 5.81 3.12
C MET A 164 3.89 6.46 4.38
N LEU A 165 3.91 7.80 4.47
CA LEU A 165 3.29 8.55 5.55
C LEU A 165 1.77 8.39 5.54
N ASP A 166 1.12 8.55 4.38
CA ASP A 166 -0.33 8.38 4.24
C ASP A 166 -0.77 6.97 4.65
N GLU A 167 -0.07 5.93 4.18
CA GLU A 167 -0.34 4.54 4.53
C GLU A 167 -0.11 4.28 6.01
N THR A 168 1.06 4.65 6.55
CA THR A 168 1.43 4.36 7.94
C THR A 168 0.48 5.05 8.93
N GLU A 169 0.14 6.32 8.68
CA GLU A 169 -0.81 7.04 9.55
C GLU A 169 -2.23 6.48 9.43
N SER A 170 -2.66 6.08 8.23
CA SER A 170 -3.99 5.50 8.05
C SER A 170 -4.11 4.15 8.74
N GLU A 171 -3.06 3.32 8.68
CA GLU A 171 -2.96 2.07 9.44
C GLU A 171 -2.92 2.33 10.94
N TYR A 172 -2.21 3.37 11.38
CA TYR A 172 -2.19 3.78 12.79
C TYR A 172 -3.59 4.10 13.33
N ARG A 173 -4.36 4.94 12.62
CA ARG A 173 -5.73 5.30 13.04
C ARG A 173 -6.69 4.11 13.00
N LYS A 174 -6.58 3.25 11.99
CA LYS A 174 -7.39 2.02 11.89
C LYS A 174 -7.11 1.05 13.04
N ALA A 175 -5.84 0.88 13.40
CA ALA A 175 -5.44 0.00 14.51
C ALA A 175 -5.96 0.52 15.85
N TRP A 176 -5.93 1.84 16.11
CA TRP A 176 -6.57 2.42 17.29
C TRP A 176 -8.08 2.21 17.29
N ALA A 177 -8.75 2.49 16.17
CA ALA A 177 -10.20 2.25 16.07
C ALA A 177 -10.56 0.78 16.33
N ALA A 178 -9.81 -0.17 15.79
CA ALA A 178 -10.01 -1.61 16.03
C ALA A 178 -9.73 -2.00 17.49
N TYR A 179 -8.68 -1.45 18.09
CA TYR A 179 -8.34 -1.69 19.49
C TYR A 179 -9.38 -1.10 20.44
N ASP A 180 -9.87 0.11 20.19
CA ASP A 180 -10.82 0.80 21.08
C ASP A 180 -12.25 0.27 20.94
N SER A 181 -12.64 -0.17 19.74
CA SER A 181 -13.99 -0.70 19.47
C SER A 181 -14.16 -2.19 19.80
N TYR A 182 -13.09 -2.93 20.07
CA TYR A 182 -13.19 -4.38 20.31
C TYR A 182 -13.98 -4.71 21.58
N VAL A 183 -15.00 -5.56 21.41
CA VAL A 183 -15.85 -6.10 22.48
C VAL A 183 -15.59 -7.61 22.63
N ALA A 184 -15.43 -8.07 23.88
CA ALA A 184 -15.16 -9.48 24.17
C ALA A 184 -16.30 -10.39 23.66
N GLY A 185 -15.94 -11.41 22.87
CA GLY A 185 -16.88 -12.34 22.25
C GLY A 185 -17.14 -12.07 20.76
N GLU A 186 -16.68 -10.93 20.24
CA GLU A 186 -16.67 -10.68 18.80
C GLU A 186 -15.48 -11.37 18.12
N PRO A 187 -15.62 -11.79 16.85
CA PRO A 187 -14.51 -12.33 16.09
C PRO A 187 -13.39 -11.29 15.97
N VAL A 188 -12.17 -11.71 16.33
CA VAL A 188 -10.97 -10.87 16.25
C VAL A 188 -10.84 -10.32 14.83
N PRO A 189 -10.64 -9.00 14.64
CA PRO A 189 -10.34 -8.42 13.35
C PRO A 189 -9.09 -9.08 12.77
N VAL A 190 -9.25 -9.80 11.66
CA VAL A 190 -8.11 -10.40 10.96
C VAL A 190 -7.32 -9.26 10.30
N PRO A 191 -5.99 -9.15 10.50
CA PRO A 191 -5.20 -8.09 9.88
C PRO A 191 -5.38 -8.05 8.36
N ASP A 192 -5.51 -6.85 7.77
CA ASP A 192 -5.73 -6.66 6.32
C ASP A 192 -4.71 -7.41 5.45
N ALA A 193 -3.46 -7.49 5.88
CA ALA A 193 -2.40 -8.23 5.19
C ALA A 193 -2.69 -9.74 5.16
N GLU A 194 -3.17 -10.29 6.28
CA GLU A 194 -3.56 -11.70 6.39
C GLU A 194 -4.83 -11.99 5.59
N VAL A 195 -5.81 -11.07 5.59
CA VAL A 195 -6.99 -11.16 4.71
C VAL A 195 -6.57 -11.19 3.24
N LYS A 196 -5.72 -10.26 2.80
CA LYS A 196 -5.19 -10.22 1.41
C LYS A 196 -4.44 -11.51 1.05
N LYS A 197 -3.63 -12.04 1.97
CA LYS A 197 -2.89 -13.30 1.78
C LYS A 197 -3.83 -14.49 1.64
N ARG A 198 -4.84 -14.61 2.51
CA ARG A 198 -5.87 -15.67 2.46
C ARG A 198 -6.72 -15.57 1.20
N LEU A 199 -7.14 -14.38 0.80
CA LEU A 199 -7.85 -14.14 -0.46
C LEU A 199 -7.01 -14.56 -1.67
N SER A 200 -5.71 -14.20 -1.71
CA SER A 200 -4.80 -14.61 -2.78
C SER A 200 -4.63 -16.13 -2.84
N ALA A 201 -4.44 -16.79 -1.69
CA ALA A 201 -4.30 -18.24 -1.61
C ALA A 201 -5.58 -18.96 -2.06
N ALA A 202 -6.75 -18.47 -1.64
CA ALA A 202 -8.05 -19.02 -2.05
C ALA A 202 -8.27 -18.87 -3.57
N ARG A 203 -8.02 -17.69 -4.14
CA ARG A 203 -8.12 -17.45 -5.60
C ARG A 203 -7.18 -18.34 -6.40
N LYS A 204 -5.94 -18.54 -5.94
CA LYS A 204 -4.98 -19.48 -6.56
C LYS A 204 -5.47 -20.92 -6.49
N THR A 205 -6.09 -21.31 -5.37
CA THR A 205 -6.67 -22.64 -5.20
C THR A 205 -7.80 -22.87 -6.19
N ILE A 206 -8.72 -21.91 -6.34
CA ILE A 206 -9.81 -21.97 -7.33
C ILE A 206 -9.24 -22.16 -8.74
N SER A 207 -8.28 -21.33 -9.15
CA SER A 207 -7.66 -21.43 -10.48
C SER A 207 -6.98 -22.79 -10.70
N LYS A 208 -6.21 -23.28 -9.72
CA LYS A 208 -5.51 -24.58 -9.80
C LYS A 208 -6.51 -25.73 -9.95
N TYR A 209 -7.52 -25.80 -9.08
CA TYR A 209 -8.44 -26.94 -9.05
C TYR A 209 -9.52 -26.87 -10.14
N ARG A 210 -9.78 -25.69 -10.73
CA ARG A 210 -10.55 -25.59 -11.98
C ARG A 210 -9.87 -26.34 -13.12
N SER A 211 -8.55 -26.17 -13.30
CA SER A 211 -7.82 -26.94 -14.32
C SER A 211 -7.81 -28.45 -14.02
N VAL A 212 -7.83 -28.84 -12.74
CA VAL A 212 -7.96 -30.27 -12.36
C VAL A 212 -9.35 -30.80 -12.70
N TYR A 213 -10.41 -30.04 -12.42
CA TYR A 213 -11.79 -30.41 -12.75
C TYR A 213 -11.98 -30.68 -14.25
N GLU A 214 -11.42 -29.82 -15.11
CA GLU A 214 -11.51 -29.97 -16.57
C GLU A 214 -10.79 -31.22 -17.10
N LYS A 215 -9.73 -31.67 -16.41
CA LYS A 215 -8.84 -32.76 -16.85
C LYS A 215 -9.07 -34.10 -16.15
N SER A 216 -10.04 -34.18 -15.24
CA SER A 216 -10.27 -35.38 -14.43
C SER A 216 -11.73 -35.83 -14.47
N ALA A 217 -11.95 -37.09 -14.10
CA ALA A 217 -13.26 -37.72 -13.98
C ALA A 217 -13.34 -38.51 -12.65
N GLY A 218 -14.56 -38.85 -12.25
CA GLY A 218 -14.85 -39.59 -11.01
C GLY A 218 -14.37 -38.86 -9.75
N ASP A 219 -13.90 -39.61 -8.76
CA ASP A 219 -13.51 -39.14 -7.42
C ASP A 219 -12.53 -37.95 -7.46
N ARG A 220 -11.62 -37.93 -8.43
CA ARG A 220 -10.64 -36.85 -8.59
C ARG A 220 -11.30 -35.53 -8.99
N ARG A 221 -12.36 -35.60 -9.80
CA ARG A 221 -13.16 -34.43 -10.20
C ARG A 221 -13.98 -33.93 -9.03
N GLU A 222 -14.61 -34.83 -8.28
CA GLU A 222 -15.39 -34.49 -7.08
C GLU A 222 -14.53 -33.83 -5.99
N ALA A 223 -13.33 -34.37 -5.74
CA ALA A 223 -12.36 -33.77 -4.82
C ALA A 223 -11.93 -32.36 -5.27
N ALA A 224 -11.80 -32.13 -6.58
CA ALA A 224 -11.49 -30.80 -7.12
C ALA A 224 -12.65 -29.81 -6.88
N VAL A 225 -13.90 -30.24 -7.09
CA VAL A 225 -15.09 -29.43 -6.79
C VAL A 225 -15.15 -29.06 -5.32
N ALA A 226 -14.89 -30.01 -4.41
CA ALA A 226 -14.87 -29.75 -2.97
C ALA A 226 -13.83 -28.67 -2.60
N LYS A 227 -12.59 -28.79 -3.11
CA LYS A 227 -11.53 -27.79 -2.89
C LYS A 227 -11.89 -26.41 -3.43
N VAL A 228 -12.54 -26.36 -4.59
CA VAL A 228 -13.01 -25.09 -5.18
C VAL A 228 -14.13 -24.48 -4.33
N ARG A 229 -15.08 -25.28 -3.82
CA ARG A 229 -16.15 -24.83 -2.94
C ARG A 229 -15.61 -24.24 -1.63
N ASP A 230 -14.71 -24.94 -0.96
CA ASP A 230 -14.10 -24.46 0.30
C ASP A 230 -13.35 -23.13 0.10
N ALA A 231 -12.59 -23.04 -1.00
CA ALA A 231 -11.87 -21.81 -1.34
C ALA A 231 -12.85 -20.68 -1.72
N ALA A 232 -13.96 -20.98 -2.39
CA ALA A 232 -14.96 -19.99 -2.76
C ALA A 232 -15.68 -19.42 -1.51
N MET A 233 -16.08 -20.28 -0.58
CA MET A 233 -16.63 -19.87 0.72
C MET A 233 -15.64 -19.00 1.49
N THR A 234 -14.36 -19.36 1.49
CA THR A 234 -13.32 -18.56 2.15
C THR A 234 -13.25 -17.13 1.57
N VAL A 235 -13.37 -16.98 0.25
CA VAL A 235 -13.37 -15.65 -0.40
C VAL A 235 -14.58 -14.82 0.05
N LEU A 236 -15.77 -15.42 0.07
CA LEU A 236 -17.01 -14.74 0.49
C LEU A 236 -16.98 -14.35 1.97
N GLN A 237 -16.50 -15.25 2.85
CA GLN A 237 -16.34 -14.97 4.29
C GLN A 237 -15.40 -13.81 4.57
N LEU A 238 -14.39 -13.62 3.72
CA LEU A 238 -13.43 -12.51 3.80
C LEU A 238 -13.90 -11.25 3.07
N GLY A 239 -15.17 -11.19 2.63
CA GLY A 239 -15.74 -10.04 1.92
C GLY A 239 -15.19 -9.83 0.51
N GLY A 240 -14.52 -10.85 -0.06
CA GLY A 240 -14.00 -10.81 -1.40
C GLY A 240 -15.07 -11.12 -2.45
N ASP A 241 -14.85 -10.63 -3.67
CA ASP A 241 -15.75 -10.85 -4.80
C ASP A 241 -15.06 -11.56 -5.98
N PHE A 242 -15.88 -12.07 -6.90
CA PHE A 242 -15.55 -12.78 -8.12
C PHE A 242 -16.06 -12.02 -9.34
N SER A 243 -15.29 -12.08 -10.44
CA SER A 243 -15.77 -11.62 -11.75
C SER A 243 -16.95 -12.47 -12.25
N ASP A 244 -17.80 -11.91 -13.11
CA ASP A 244 -18.94 -12.63 -13.71
C ASP A 244 -18.53 -13.93 -14.40
N GLU A 245 -17.39 -13.92 -15.10
CA GLU A 245 -16.82 -15.11 -15.72
C GLU A 245 -16.49 -16.20 -14.69
N THR A 246 -15.92 -15.81 -13.55
CA THR A 246 -15.58 -16.76 -12.47
C THR A 246 -16.84 -17.28 -11.80
N ARG A 247 -17.84 -16.43 -11.59
CA ARG A 247 -19.15 -16.82 -11.04
C ARG A 247 -19.85 -17.84 -11.94
N PHE A 248 -19.84 -17.60 -13.26
CA PHE A 248 -20.40 -18.52 -14.25
C PHE A 248 -19.70 -19.88 -14.22
N ALA A 249 -18.36 -19.89 -14.24
CA ALA A 249 -17.58 -21.12 -14.18
C ALA A 249 -17.81 -21.93 -12.90
N LEU A 250 -17.93 -21.26 -11.75
CA LEU A 250 -18.23 -21.92 -10.47
C LEU A 250 -19.61 -22.57 -10.48
N LYS A 251 -20.60 -21.91 -11.10
CA LYS A 251 -21.95 -22.47 -11.28
C LYS A 251 -21.95 -23.72 -12.16
N GLU A 252 -21.18 -23.73 -13.26
CA GLU A 252 -21.02 -24.92 -14.10
C GLU A 252 -20.35 -26.09 -13.37
N MET A 253 -19.52 -25.81 -12.37
CA MET A 253 -18.90 -26.82 -11.50
C MET A 253 -19.85 -27.31 -10.38
N GLY A 254 -21.08 -26.80 -10.29
CA GLY A 254 -22.02 -27.12 -9.21
C GLY A 254 -21.64 -26.48 -7.87
N VAL A 255 -20.88 -25.38 -7.89
CA VAL A 255 -20.56 -24.58 -6.70
C VAL A 255 -21.52 -23.39 -6.66
N SER A 256 -22.44 -23.40 -5.70
CA SER A 256 -23.27 -22.23 -5.41
C SER A 256 -22.48 -21.24 -4.56
N LEU A 257 -22.50 -19.98 -4.98
CA LEU A 257 -21.98 -18.83 -4.24
C LEU A 257 -23.08 -18.20 -3.39
#